data_AF-A0AAD6ZYM9-F1
#
_entry.id   AF-A0AAD6ZYM9-F1
#
_cell.length_a   1.000
_cell.length_b   1.000
_cell.length_c   1.000
_cell.angle_alpha   90.00
_cell.angle_beta   90.00
_cell.angle_gamma   90.00
#
_symmetry.space_group_name_H-M   'P 1'
#
loop_
_entity.id
_entity.type
_entity.pdbx_description
1 polymer ?
#
loop_
_entity_poly.entity_id
_entity_poly.type
_entity_poly.pdbx_seq_one_letter_code
_entity_poly.pdbx_strand_id
1 'polypeptide(L)'
;MGNTRPTAEDMRLIRSRVPTFRGGLKVVARKLVPDAYGFIAIDTLENPMPALISATLEKNRARVEKITKTYIYTDPDNITPETMFLHRIFQRVYTGYWFGTNENDRVVYFKDKTRIELVTLAFIIVAVLCAMQEWSTGHWKNCKFSHSAYFTTYKATLNGLKRWLKHSEDQVQDNRAASNATIDLQERMLRVTRAASFNPEEELPQEDDGDLFSLNAMFSVASGDA
;
A
#
# COMPACT_ATOMS: atom_id res chain seq x y z
N MET A 1 23.79 -5.95 -32.20
CA MET A 1 22.85 -6.09 -31.07
C MET A 1 21.76 -7.07 -31.50
N GLY A 2 21.76 -8.27 -30.93
CA GLY A 2 20.84 -9.34 -31.33
C GLY A 2 19.42 -9.03 -30.87
N ASN A 3 18.53 -8.77 -31.81
CA ASN A 3 17.10 -8.61 -31.55
C ASN A 3 16.48 -10.00 -31.39
N THR A 4 16.77 -10.68 -30.28
CA THR A 4 16.24 -12.03 -29.99
C THR A 4 14.77 -11.92 -29.64
N ARG A 5 13.91 -12.22 -30.62
CA ARG A 5 12.49 -12.44 -30.37
C ARG A 5 12.31 -13.52 -29.30
N PRO A 6 11.41 -13.35 -28.33
CA PRO A 6 11.15 -14.35 -27.29
C PRO A 6 10.84 -15.71 -27.90
N THR A 7 11.50 -16.76 -27.41
CA THR A 7 11.24 -18.13 -27.86
C THR A 7 9.90 -18.64 -27.31
N ALA A 8 9.40 -19.75 -27.86
CA ALA A 8 8.18 -20.38 -27.34
C ALA A 8 8.33 -20.81 -25.87
N GLU A 9 9.54 -21.18 -25.45
CA GLU A 9 9.84 -21.55 -24.07
C GLU A 9 9.84 -20.32 -23.14
N ASP A 10 10.41 -19.20 -23.57
CA ASP A 10 10.33 -17.93 -22.84
C ASP A 10 8.87 -17.52 -22.63
N MET A 11 8.06 -17.63 -23.69
CA MET A 11 6.63 -17.33 -23.61
C MET A 11 5.89 -18.29 -22.67
N ARG A 12 6.27 -19.57 -22.63
CA ARG A 12 5.70 -20.56 -21.70
C ARG A 12 6.05 -20.22 -20.25
N LEU A 13 7.31 -19.88 -19.98
CA LEU A 13 7.79 -19.46 -18.66
C LEU A 13 7.12 -18.16 -18.19
N ILE A 14 6.96 -17.17 -19.07
CA ILE A 14 6.24 -15.93 -18.76
C ILE A 14 4.78 -16.25 -18.41
N ARG A 15 4.11 -17.08 -19.22
CA ARG A 15 2.71 -17.47 -19.00
C ARG A 15 2.52 -18.24 -17.70
N SER A 16 3.48 -19.06 -17.28
CA SER A 16 3.40 -19.80 -16.00
C SER A 16 3.66 -18.90 -14.78
N ARG A 17 4.54 -17.91 -14.91
CA ARG A 17 4.88 -17.00 -13.80
C ARG A 17 3.83 -15.92 -13.52
N VAL A 18 3.14 -15.40 -14.54
CA VAL A 18 2.14 -14.32 -14.35
C VAL A 18 0.98 -14.70 -13.40
N PRO A 19 0.38 -15.90 -13.48
CA PRO A 19 -0.57 -16.38 -12.47
C PRO A 19 0.02 -16.45 -11.06
N THR A 20 1.24 -17.00 -10.91
CA THR A 20 1.94 -17.08 -9.62
C THR A 20 2.17 -15.70 -9.03
N PHE A 21 2.61 -14.74 -9.86
CA PHE A 21 2.86 -13.38 -9.45
C PHE A 21 1.59 -12.67 -8.97
N ARG A 22 0.49 -12.79 -9.73
CA ARG A 22 -0.84 -12.30 -9.32
C ARG A 22 -1.29 -12.91 -8.00
N GLY A 23 -1.15 -14.24 -7.88
CA GLY A 23 -1.55 -14.99 -6.70
C GLY A 23 -0.79 -14.52 -5.47
N GLY A 24 0.53 -14.41 -5.57
CA GLY A 24 1.38 -13.93 -4.49
C GLY A 24 1.05 -12.51 -4.04
N LEU A 25 0.86 -11.59 -4.98
CA LEU A 25 0.49 -10.20 -4.66
C LEU A 25 -0.84 -10.13 -3.91
N LYS A 26 -1.83 -10.89 -4.38
CA LYS A 26 -3.12 -10.99 -3.70
C LYS A 26 -3.00 -11.62 -2.32
N VAL A 27 -2.13 -12.62 -2.12
CA VAL A 27 -1.92 -13.23 -0.80
C VAL A 27 -1.43 -12.20 0.21
N VAL A 28 -0.53 -11.29 -0.18
CA VAL A 28 -0.10 -10.18 0.67
C VAL A 28 -1.26 -9.22 0.93
N ALA A 29 -1.99 -8.79 -0.10
CA ALA A 29 -3.15 -7.91 0.05
C ALA A 29 -4.23 -8.50 0.97
N ARG A 30 -4.53 -9.79 0.83
CA ARG A 30 -5.51 -10.51 1.66
C ARG A 30 -5.19 -10.43 3.14
N LYS A 31 -3.91 -10.55 3.53
CA LYS A 31 -3.51 -10.46 4.95
C LYS A 31 -3.73 -9.06 5.53
N LEU A 32 -3.66 -8.02 4.69
CA LEU A 32 -3.71 -6.62 5.11
C LEU A 32 -5.12 -6.02 5.04
N VAL A 33 -5.97 -6.52 4.16
CA VAL A 33 -7.33 -6.00 3.91
C VAL A 33 -8.23 -5.99 5.17
N PRO A 34 -8.26 -7.03 6.03
CA PRO A 34 -9.13 -7.02 7.21
C PRO A 34 -8.81 -5.88 8.17
N ASP A 35 -7.53 -5.73 8.51
CA ASP A 35 -7.02 -4.64 9.35
C ASP A 35 -7.26 -3.27 8.72
N ALA A 36 -6.93 -3.13 7.42
CA ALA A 36 -7.04 -1.86 6.71
C ALA A 36 -8.47 -1.33 6.56
N TYR A 37 -9.46 -2.22 6.46
CA TYR A 37 -10.85 -1.83 6.13
C TYR A 37 -11.87 -2.24 7.20
N GLY A 38 -11.44 -2.86 8.30
CA GLY A 38 -12.28 -3.23 9.43
C GLY A 38 -13.16 -4.46 9.18
N PHE A 39 -12.69 -5.44 8.40
CA PHE A 39 -13.37 -6.73 8.28
C PHE A 39 -13.02 -7.63 9.46
N ILE A 40 -14.03 -8.32 9.98
CA ILE A 40 -13.88 -9.20 11.15
C ILE A 40 -14.08 -10.63 10.69
N ALA A 41 -13.09 -11.49 10.96
CA ALA A 41 -13.20 -12.91 10.69
C ALA A 41 -14.04 -13.57 11.79
N ILE A 42 -14.93 -14.49 11.42
CA ILE A 42 -15.86 -15.11 12.38
C ILE A 42 -15.13 -15.99 13.40
N ASP A 43 -14.02 -16.61 12.98
CA ASP A 43 -13.13 -17.41 13.81
C ASP A 43 -12.34 -16.59 14.84
N THR A 44 -12.28 -15.26 14.69
CA THR A 44 -11.64 -14.35 15.67
C THR A 44 -12.62 -13.77 16.69
N LEU A 45 -13.91 -14.11 16.62
CA LEU A 45 -14.91 -13.62 17.57
C LEU A 45 -14.80 -14.34 18.92
N GLU A 46 -14.70 -13.58 20.00
CA GLU A 46 -14.86 -14.11 21.36
C GLU A 46 -16.32 -14.51 21.59
N ASN A 47 -16.54 -15.76 22.03
CA ASN A 47 -17.88 -16.32 22.32
C ASN A 47 -18.89 -16.15 21.16
N PRO A 48 -18.72 -16.88 20.03
CA PRO A 48 -19.47 -16.66 18.81
C PRO A 48 -20.93 -17.15 18.94
N MET A 49 -21.82 -16.25 19.38
CA MET A 49 -23.26 -16.50 19.41
C MET A 49 -23.90 -16.32 18.04
N PRO A 50 -24.95 -17.08 17.67
CA PRO A 50 -25.59 -16.99 16.35
C PRO A 50 -26.01 -15.56 15.97
N ALA A 51 -26.48 -14.78 16.94
CA ALA A 51 -26.83 -13.36 16.74
C ALA A 51 -25.61 -12.50 16.41
N LEU A 52 -24.50 -12.67 17.14
CA LEU A 52 -23.24 -11.94 16.92
C LEU A 52 -22.59 -12.32 15.58
N ILE A 53 -22.62 -13.61 15.22
CA ILE A 53 -22.16 -14.09 13.92
C ILE A 53 -22.96 -13.39 12.81
N SER A 54 -24.29 -13.46 12.88
CA SER A 54 -25.17 -12.87 11.86
C SER A 54 -24.96 -11.36 11.73
N ALA A 55 -24.83 -10.64 12.85
CA ALA A 55 -24.53 -9.21 12.86
C ALA A 55 -23.16 -8.89 12.25
N THR A 56 -22.13 -9.70 12.54
CA THR A 56 -20.78 -9.53 11.97
C THR A 56 -20.77 -9.76 10.46
N LEU A 57 -21.49 -10.77 9.98
CA LEU A 57 -21.62 -11.04 8.55
C LEU A 57 -22.29 -9.88 7.82
N GLU A 58 -23.36 -9.34 8.39
CA GLU A 58 -24.05 -8.18 7.82
C GLU A 58 -23.16 -6.94 7.81
N LYS A 59 -22.43 -6.69 8.91
CA LYS A 59 -21.44 -5.61 8.98
C LYS A 59 -20.38 -5.73 7.89
N ASN A 60 -19.82 -6.93 7.67
CA ASN A 60 -18.83 -7.15 6.62
C ASN A 60 -19.42 -6.93 5.22
N ARG A 61 -20.63 -7.42 4.94
CA ARG A 61 -21.32 -7.18 3.65
C ARG A 61 -21.54 -5.70 3.38
N ALA A 62 -22.15 -5.00 4.34
CA ALA A 62 -22.39 -3.57 4.26
C ALA A 62 -21.08 -2.79 4.10
N ARG A 63 -20.00 -3.25 4.76
CA ARG A 63 -18.67 -2.64 4.64
C ARG A 63 -18.12 -2.77 3.23
N VAL A 64 -18.14 -3.96 2.63
CA VAL A 64 -17.71 -4.17 1.23
C VAL A 64 -18.51 -3.27 0.28
N GLU A 65 -19.83 -3.26 0.41
CA GLU A 65 -20.70 -2.45 -0.46
C GLU A 65 -20.38 -0.96 -0.34
N LYS A 66 -20.23 -0.46 0.89
CA LYS A 66 -19.92 0.95 1.17
C LYS A 66 -18.59 1.38 0.55
N ILE A 67 -17.52 0.62 0.80
CA ILE A 67 -16.16 1.09 0.50
C ILE A 67 -15.64 0.66 -0.87
N THR A 68 -16.32 -0.24 -1.60
CA THR A 68 -15.85 -0.72 -2.91
C THR A 68 -15.60 0.39 -3.94
N LYS A 69 -16.29 1.53 -3.81
CA LYS A 69 -16.11 2.68 -4.71
C LYS A 69 -15.08 3.69 -4.18
N THR A 70 -14.71 3.60 -2.90
CA THR A 70 -13.98 4.64 -2.17
C THR A 70 -12.68 4.12 -1.54
N TYR A 71 -12.40 2.82 -1.64
CA TYR A 71 -11.20 2.15 -1.09
C TYR A 71 -9.86 2.74 -1.57
N ILE A 72 -9.88 3.52 -2.65
CA ILE A 72 -8.68 4.16 -3.18
C ILE A 72 -8.28 5.41 -2.39
N TYR A 73 -9.19 6.03 -1.64
CA TYR A 73 -8.90 7.22 -0.85
C TYR A 73 -8.20 6.89 0.46
N THR A 74 -7.55 7.86 1.09
CA THR A 74 -6.85 7.62 2.38
C THR A 74 -7.81 7.11 3.46
N ASP A 75 -8.99 7.73 3.54
CA ASP A 75 -10.11 7.28 4.36
C ASP A 75 -11.30 6.98 3.43
N PRO A 76 -11.70 5.71 3.27
CA PRO A 76 -12.84 5.33 2.44
C PRO A 76 -14.20 5.80 3.00
N ASP A 77 -14.27 6.16 4.29
CA ASP A 77 -15.48 6.67 4.94
C ASP A 77 -15.61 8.20 4.81
N ASN A 78 -14.47 8.91 4.72
CA ASN A 78 -14.40 10.36 4.63
C ASN A 78 -13.59 10.78 3.39
N ILE A 79 -14.27 10.86 2.25
CA ILE A 79 -13.62 11.09 0.96
C ILE A 79 -13.18 12.55 0.83
N THR A 80 -11.88 12.73 0.68
CA THR A 80 -11.28 14.00 0.26
C THR A 80 -10.65 13.80 -1.12
N PRO A 81 -11.07 14.52 -2.18
CA PRO A 81 -10.60 14.31 -3.55
C PRO A 81 -9.07 14.25 -3.69
N GLU A 82 -8.36 15.09 -2.94
CA GLU A 82 -6.91 15.23 -2.90
C GLU A 82 -6.19 13.98 -2.35
N THR A 83 -6.93 13.08 -1.70
CA THR A 83 -6.38 11.88 -1.06
C THR A 83 -6.54 10.61 -1.88
N MET A 84 -6.99 10.74 -3.14
CA MET A 84 -7.18 9.62 -4.05
C MET A 84 -5.85 8.86 -4.27
N PHE A 85 -5.92 7.54 -4.24
CA PHE A 85 -4.80 6.59 -4.35
C PHE A 85 -3.77 6.62 -3.20
N LEU A 86 -4.00 7.41 -2.14
CA LEU A 86 -3.06 7.55 -1.02
C LEU A 86 -3.29 6.57 0.14
N HIS A 87 -4.22 5.61 0.00
CA HIS A 87 -4.49 4.63 1.06
C HIS A 87 -3.23 3.84 1.45
N ARG A 88 -2.90 3.80 2.75
CA ARG A 88 -1.63 3.22 3.27
C ARG A 88 -1.47 1.73 2.93
N ILE A 89 -2.56 1.02 2.69
CA ILE A 89 -2.54 -0.40 2.29
C ILE A 89 -1.73 -0.63 1.01
N PHE A 90 -1.77 0.29 0.02
CA PHE A 90 -1.07 0.09 -1.24
C PHE A 90 0.45 0.04 -1.02
N GLN A 91 0.95 0.90 -0.13
CA GLN A 91 2.33 0.87 0.32
C GLN A 91 2.68 -0.43 1.05
N ARG A 92 1.85 -0.83 2.02
CA ARG A 92 2.08 -2.07 2.78
C ARG A 92 2.11 -3.31 1.87
N VAL A 93 1.24 -3.36 0.85
CA VAL A 93 1.23 -4.43 -0.15
C VAL A 93 2.48 -4.40 -1.02
N TYR A 94 2.88 -3.21 -1.49
CA TYR A 94 4.09 -3.05 -2.29
C TYR A 94 5.33 -3.53 -1.54
N THR A 95 5.55 -3.03 -0.32
CA THR A 95 6.68 -3.41 0.52
C THR A 95 6.64 -4.91 0.85
N GLY A 96 5.48 -5.43 1.29
CA GLY A 96 5.37 -6.83 1.68
C GLY A 96 5.56 -7.83 0.53
N TYR A 97 5.22 -7.45 -0.71
CA TYR A 97 5.32 -8.36 -1.86
C TYR A 97 6.64 -8.28 -2.63
N TRP A 98 7.27 -7.09 -2.70
CA TRP A 98 8.53 -6.93 -3.43
C TRP A 98 9.77 -6.95 -2.55
N PHE A 99 9.63 -6.70 -1.24
CA PHE A 99 10.74 -6.50 -0.32
C PHE A 99 10.53 -7.22 1.02
N GLY A 100 9.64 -8.22 1.05
CA GLY A 100 9.53 -9.13 2.18
C GLY A 100 10.79 -9.97 2.39
N THR A 101 10.85 -10.68 3.52
CA THR A 101 12.02 -11.47 3.95
C THR A 101 12.55 -12.40 2.85
N ASN A 102 13.86 -12.31 2.59
CA ASN A 102 14.70 -13.19 1.75
C ASN A 102 14.72 -12.95 0.22
N GLU A 103 14.34 -11.78 -0.28
CA GLU A 103 14.38 -11.49 -1.73
C GLU A 103 15.31 -10.30 -2.10
N ASN A 104 16.58 -10.35 -1.68
CA ASN A 104 17.60 -9.35 -1.99
C ASN A 104 17.72 -8.99 -3.49
N ASP A 105 17.42 -9.95 -4.38
CA ASP A 105 17.47 -9.76 -5.83
C ASP A 105 16.52 -8.66 -6.35
N ARG A 106 15.41 -8.40 -5.64
CA ARG A 106 14.42 -7.40 -6.07
C ARG A 106 14.83 -5.98 -5.72
N VAL A 107 15.64 -5.79 -4.67
CA VAL A 107 16.23 -4.49 -4.33
C VAL A 107 17.10 -3.99 -5.48
N VAL A 108 17.90 -4.89 -6.07
CA VAL A 108 18.77 -4.59 -7.22
C VAL A 108 17.96 -4.12 -8.42
N TYR A 109 16.80 -4.74 -8.69
CA TYR A 109 15.94 -4.33 -9.81
C TYR A 109 15.47 -2.87 -9.70
N PHE A 110 15.25 -2.39 -8.48
CA PHE A 110 14.77 -1.02 -8.25
C PHE A 110 15.89 -0.02 -7.97
N LYS A 111 17.16 -0.40 -7.95
CA LYS A 111 18.26 0.49 -7.51
C LYS A 111 18.30 1.84 -8.27
N ASP A 112 18.06 1.81 -9.58
CA ASP A 112 18.14 3.00 -10.44
C ASP A 112 16.78 3.69 -10.66
N LYS A 113 15.71 3.18 -10.03
CA LYS A 113 14.37 3.75 -10.16
C LYS A 113 14.18 4.85 -9.10
N THR A 114 13.55 5.95 -9.45
CA THR A 114 13.17 6.99 -8.47
C THR A 114 11.70 6.87 -8.06
N ARG A 115 10.88 6.23 -8.90
CA ARG A 115 9.43 6.14 -8.76
C ARG A 115 8.96 4.73 -9.09
N ILE A 116 7.90 4.29 -8.42
CA ILE A 116 7.16 3.10 -8.85
C ILE A 116 6.42 3.38 -10.16
N GLU A 117 6.31 2.42 -11.05
CA GLU A 117 5.57 2.58 -12.30
C GLU A 117 4.05 2.57 -12.03
N LEU A 118 3.28 3.45 -12.69
CA LEU A 118 1.82 3.53 -12.52
C LEU A 118 1.11 2.20 -12.83
N VAL A 119 1.68 1.41 -13.75
CA VAL A 119 1.20 0.05 -14.08
C VAL A 119 1.27 -0.86 -12.85
N THR A 120 2.38 -0.81 -12.11
CA THR A 120 2.57 -1.56 -10.86
C THR A 120 1.58 -1.10 -9.80
N LEU A 121 1.40 0.21 -9.64
CA LEU A 121 0.45 0.76 -8.67
C LEU A 121 -1.00 0.37 -8.99
N ALA A 122 -1.41 0.47 -10.26
CA ALA A 122 -2.74 0.04 -10.71
C ALA A 122 -2.97 -1.44 -10.40
N PHE A 123 -1.96 -2.28 -10.62
CA PHE A 123 -2.04 -3.70 -10.36
C PHE A 123 -2.19 -4.03 -8.87
N ILE A 124 -1.49 -3.30 -7.99
CA ILE A 124 -1.62 -3.40 -6.52
C ILE A 124 -3.02 -2.99 -6.08
N ILE A 125 -3.52 -1.85 -6.57
CA ILE A 125 -4.87 -1.35 -6.22
C ILE A 125 -5.93 -2.40 -6.58
N VAL A 126 -5.83 -3.01 -7.75
CA VAL A 126 -6.78 -4.05 -8.18
C VAL A 126 -6.63 -5.35 -7.38
N ALA A 127 -5.41 -5.72 -6.97
CA ALA A 127 -5.20 -6.86 -6.08
C ALA A 127 -5.88 -6.64 -4.72
N VAL A 128 -5.82 -5.41 -4.20
CA VAL A 128 -6.54 -5.00 -2.97
C VAL A 128 -8.05 -5.09 -3.17
N LEU A 129 -8.59 -4.60 -4.29
CA LEU A 129 -10.01 -4.76 -4.61
C LEU A 129 -10.42 -6.24 -4.66
N CYS A 130 -9.63 -7.09 -5.31
CA CYS A 130 -9.90 -8.52 -5.39
C CYS A 130 -9.92 -9.17 -3.99
N ALA A 131 -8.97 -8.82 -3.13
CA ALA A 131 -8.92 -9.29 -1.75
C ALA A 131 -10.10 -8.77 -0.90
N MET A 132 -10.54 -7.53 -1.10
CA MET A 132 -11.73 -6.97 -0.45
C MET A 132 -13.02 -7.68 -0.89
N GLN A 133 -13.15 -8.02 -2.17
CA GLN A 133 -14.30 -8.76 -2.70
C GLN A 133 -14.41 -10.18 -2.13
N GLU A 134 -13.34 -10.75 -1.54
CA GLU A 134 -13.41 -12.01 -0.81
C GLU A 134 -14.36 -11.95 0.40
N TRP A 135 -14.68 -10.75 0.89
CA TRP A 135 -15.57 -10.52 2.04
C TRP A 135 -17.01 -10.20 1.64
N SER A 136 -17.35 -10.23 0.34
CA SER A 136 -18.63 -9.78 -0.20
C SER A 136 -19.85 -10.57 0.30
N THR A 137 -19.67 -11.80 0.76
CA THR A 137 -20.74 -12.62 1.37
C THR A 137 -20.88 -12.39 2.88
N GLY A 138 -19.99 -11.61 3.47
CA GLY A 138 -19.82 -11.44 4.92
C GLY A 138 -18.80 -12.40 5.51
N HIS A 139 -18.61 -13.57 4.90
CA HIS A 139 -17.53 -14.50 5.20
C HIS A 139 -16.35 -14.27 4.26
N TRP A 140 -15.15 -14.60 4.72
CA TRP A 140 -14.03 -14.75 3.81
C TRP A 140 -14.28 -15.93 2.86
N LYS A 141 -14.27 -15.64 1.55
CA LYS A 141 -14.35 -16.63 0.48
C LYS A 141 -13.32 -16.31 -0.59
N ASN A 142 -12.46 -17.27 -0.90
CA ASN A 142 -11.43 -17.07 -1.93
C ASN A 142 -12.04 -16.65 -3.28
N CYS A 143 -11.63 -15.48 -3.78
CA CYS A 143 -12.03 -14.97 -5.09
C CYS A 143 -10.88 -15.11 -6.09
N LYS A 144 -11.08 -15.73 -7.25
CA LYS A 144 -9.98 -15.93 -8.21
C LYS A 144 -9.52 -14.58 -8.81
N PHE A 145 -8.24 -14.23 -8.63
CA PHE A 145 -7.65 -13.05 -9.29
C PHE A 145 -7.28 -13.36 -10.74
N SER A 146 -8.29 -13.41 -11.61
CA SER A 146 -8.12 -13.72 -13.04
C SER A 146 -7.98 -12.46 -13.89
N HIS A 147 -7.33 -12.60 -15.06
CA HIS A 147 -7.28 -11.52 -16.03
C HIS A 147 -8.68 -11.12 -16.50
N SER A 148 -9.51 -12.10 -16.88
CA SER A 148 -10.84 -11.86 -17.43
C SER A 148 -11.77 -11.08 -16.49
N ALA A 149 -11.66 -11.32 -15.18
CA ALA A 149 -12.50 -10.63 -14.20
C ALA A 149 -12.05 -9.20 -13.91
N TYR A 150 -10.73 -8.93 -13.93
CA TYR A 150 -10.18 -7.68 -13.40
C TYR A 150 -9.50 -6.78 -14.44
N PHE A 151 -9.37 -7.21 -15.70
CA PHE A 151 -8.67 -6.42 -16.71
C PHE A 151 -9.33 -5.06 -17.00
N THR A 152 -10.67 -5.03 -17.06
CA THR A 152 -11.41 -3.78 -17.24
C THR A 152 -11.18 -2.81 -16.09
N THR A 153 -11.27 -3.31 -14.85
CA THR A 153 -10.99 -2.52 -13.64
C THR A 153 -9.55 -2.02 -13.64
N TYR A 154 -8.58 -2.87 -13.97
CA TYR A 154 -7.18 -2.49 -14.08
C TYR A 154 -6.96 -1.34 -15.08
N LYS A 155 -7.55 -1.42 -16.28
CA LYS A 155 -7.45 -0.34 -17.26
C LYS A 155 -8.08 0.96 -16.74
N ALA A 156 -9.25 0.86 -16.08
CA ALA A 156 -9.91 2.02 -15.50
C ALA A 156 -9.06 2.66 -14.39
N THR A 157 -8.50 1.85 -13.48
CA THR A 157 -7.59 2.30 -12.42
C THR A 157 -6.33 2.95 -12.99
N LEU A 158 -5.69 2.34 -13.99
CA LEU A 158 -4.50 2.91 -14.62
C LEU A 158 -4.80 4.24 -15.31
N ASN A 159 -5.92 4.36 -15.99
CA ASN A 159 -6.35 5.63 -16.60
C ASN A 159 -6.69 6.68 -15.53
N GLY A 160 -7.27 6.26 -14.41
CA GLY A 160 -7.49 7.09 -13.22
C GLY A 160 -6.17 7.67 -12.69
N LEU A 161 -5.17 6.81 -12.45
CA LEU A 161 -3.84 7.21 -12.02
C LEU A 161 -3.15 8.17 -12.99
N LYS A 162 -3.23 7.91 -14.31
CA LYS A 162 -2.65 8.81 -15.32
C LYS A 162 -3.29 10.20 -15.31
N ARG A 163 -4.62 10.26 -15.16
CA ARG A 163 -5.35 11.54 -15.04
C ARG A 163 -5.00 12.25 -13.74
N TRP A 164 -4.89 11.51 -12.65
CA TRP A 164 -4.52 12.04 -11.34
C TRP A 164 -3.11 12.64 -11.33
N LEU A 165 -2.14 11.93 -11.95
CA LEU A 165 -0.78 12.43 -12.15
C LEU A 165 -0.79 13.73 -12.96
N LYS A 166 -1.45 13.73 -14.12
CA LYS A 166 -1.54 14.92 -14.98
C LYS A 166 -2.17 16.11 -14.25
N HIS A 167 -3.28 15.87 -13.54
CA HIS A 167 -3.95 16.91 -12.77
C HIS A 167 -3.04 17.49 -11.68
N SER A 168 -2.27 16.62 -11.00
CA SER A 168 -1.31 17.04 -9.98
C SER A 168 -0.16 17.87 -10.58
N GLU A 169 0.31 17.52 -11.79
CA GLU A 169 1.32 18.29 -12.53
C GLU A 169 0.79 19.67 -12.95
N ASP A 170 -0.45 19.73 -13.46
CA ASP A 170 -1.10 20.98 -13.85
C ASP A 170 -1.28 21.93 -12.63
N GLN A 171 -1.65 21.41 -11.45
CA GLN A 171 -1.78 22.22 -10.22
C GLN A 171 -0.45 22.81 -9.74
N VAL A 172 0.65 22.08 -9.85
CA VAL A 172 2.00 22.56 -9.50
C VAL A 172 2.43 23.71 -10.42
N GLN A 173 2.15 23.58 -11.72
CA GLN A 173 2.48 24.60 -12.72
C GLN A 173 1.73 25.92 -12.47
N ASP A 174 0.51 25.83 -11.93
CA ASP A 174 -0.33 26.99 -11.60
C ASP A 174 0.06 27.69 -10.27
N ASN A 175 1.20 27.35 -9.64
CA ASN A 175 1.68 27.91 -8.37
C ASN A 175 0.69 27.81 -7.20
N ARG A 176 -0.31 26.93 -7.30
CA ARG A 176 -1.12 26.52 -6.15
C ARG A 176 -0.27 25.53 -5.37
N ALA A 177 -0.09 25.76 -4.07
CA ALA A 177 0.84 25.06 -3.17
C ALA A 177 0.65 23.52 -3.02
N ALA A 178 -0.05 22.85 -3.95
CA ALA A 178 -0.22 21.41 -3.97
C ALA A 178 1.07 20.75 -4.46
N SER A 179 1.76 20.06 -3.54
CA SER A 179 2.78 19.09 -3.91
C SER A 179 2.19 18.06 -4.88
N ASN A 180 2.99 17.54 -5.81
CA ASN A 180 2.53 16.53 -6.76
C ASN A 180 2.27 15.21 -6.02
N ALA A 181 1.10 15.08 -5.41
CA ALA A 181 0.75 14.00 -4.48
C ALA A 181 0.94 12.61 -5.09
N THR A 182 0.82 12.48 -6.42
CA THR A 182 1.09 11.22 -7.11
C THR A 182 2.57 10.94 -7.21
N ILE A 183 3.39 11.91 -7.60
CA ILE A 183 4.86 11.77 -7.60
C ILE A 183 5.34 11.51 -6.18
N ASP A 184 4.88 12.28 -5.20
CA ASP A 184 5.22 12.09 -3.79
C ASP A 184 4.83 10.71 -3.30
N LEU A 185 3.64 10.22 -3.68
CA LEU A 185 3.26 8.85 -3.39
C LEU A 185 4.26 7.88 -4.02
N GLN A 186 4.53 7.98 -5.31
CA GLN A 186 5.41 7.04 -6.01
C GLN A 186 6.84 7.03 -5.46
N GLU A 187 7.38 8.20 -5.13
CA GLU A 187 8.71 8.38 -4.54
C GLU A 187 8.74 7.94 -3.08
N ARG A 188 7.76 8.34 -2.27
CA ARG A 188 7.61 7.90 -0.87
C ARG A 188 7.46 6.39 -0.80
N MET A 189 6.65 5.80 -1.69
CA MET A 189 6.44 4.36 -1.73
C MET A 189 7.75 3.62 -1.99
N LEU A 190 8.57 4.10 -2.93
CA LEU A 190 9.86 3.48 -3.20
C LEU A 190 10.87 3.73 -2.07
N ARG A 191 10.91 4.94 -1.50
CA ARG A 191 11.80 5.32 -0.40
C ARG A 191 11.53 4.51 0.87
N VAL A 192 10.28 4.49 1.34
CA VAL A 192 9.88 3.73 2.53
C VAL A 192 10.16 2.25 2.34
N THR A 193 9.94 1.74 1.13
CA THR A 193 10.19 0.34 0.83
C THR A 193 11.68 -0.01 0.84
N ARG A 194 12.55 0.86 0.30
CA ARG A 194 14.00 0.69 0.40
C ARG A 194 14.46 0.71 1.85
N ALA A 195 14.01 1.69 2.62
CA ALA A 195 14.33 1.77 4.05
C ALA A 195 13.93 0.50 4.80
N ALA A 196 12.77 -0.08 4.48
CA ALA A 196 12.33 -1.35 5.08
C ALA A 196 13.12 -2.59 4.61
N SER A 197 13.83 -2.51 3.48
CA SER A 197 14.64 -3.62 2.94
C SER A 197 16.08 -3.65 3.46
N PHE A 198 16.58 -2.52 3.98
CA PHE A 198 17.80 -2.48 4.77
C PHE A 198 17.40 -2.81 6.22
N ASN A 199 17.65 -4.04 6.67
CA ASN A 199 17.32 -4.42 8.04
C ASN A 199 18.30 -3.71 9.03
N PRO A 200 17.85 -3.33 10.24
CA PRO A 200 18.44 -2.31 11.12
C PRO A 200 19.55 -2.82 12.07
N GLU A 201 20.40 -3.75 11.63
CA GLU A 201 21.58 -4.19 12.40
C GLU A 201 22.87 -3.45 12.01
N GLU A 202 22.81 -2.53 11.05
CA GLU A 202 23.90 -1.59 10.76
C GLU A 202 23.55 -0.24 11.39
N GLU A 203 24.35 0.13 12.39
CA GLU A 203 24.30 1.31 13.24
C GLU A 203 23.63 2.52 12.57
N LEU A 204 22.48 2.93 13.11
CA LEU A 204 22.01 4.30 12.97
C LEU A 204 23.15 5.21 13.46
N PRO A 205 23.62 6.19 12.66
CA PRO A 205 24.49 7.23 13.18
C PRO A 205 23.76 7.84 14.38
N GLN A 206 24.40 7.81 15.55
CA GLN A 206 23.89 8.53 16.71
C GLN A 206 23.68 9.98 16.28
N GLU A 207 22.41 10.38 16.20
CA GLU A 207 22.09 11.80 16.18
C GLU A 207 22.65 12.37 17.48
N ASP A 208 23.59 13.29 17.31
CA ASP A 208 24.17 14.11 18.36
C ASP A 208 23.03 14.96 18.95
N ASP A 209 22.37 14.42 19.96
CA ASP A 209 21.39 15.12 20.78
C ASP A 209 22.11 16.21 21.58
N GLY A 210 22.37 17.32 20.87
CA GLY A 210 22.60 18.62 21.45
C GLY A 210 21.42 18.97 22.35
N ASP A 211 21.63 18.75 23.64
CA ASP A 211 21.30 19.70 24.70
C ASP A 211 19.82 20.12 24.75
N LEU A 212 18.96 19.21 25.20
CA LEU A 212 17.57 19.55 25.51
C LEU A 212 17.03 18.91 26.78
N PHE A 213 17.89 18.55 27.76
CA PHE A 213 17.44 18.24 29.13
C PHE A 213 18.58 18.40 30.17
N SER A 214 19.17 19.59 30.36
CA SER A 214 19.68 20.02 31.69
C SER A 214 20.09 21.51 31.79
N LEU A 215 19.24 22.44 31.36
CA LEU A 215 19.42 23.88 31.64
C LEU A 215 18.69 24.36 32.91
N ASN A 216 18.57 23.48 33.91
CA ASN A 216 18.08 23.84 35.26
C ASN A 216 19.19 23.83 36.34
N ALA A 217 20.46 23.83 35.95
CA ALA A 217 21.59 23.86 36.86
C ALA A 217 22.44 25.14 36.82
N MET A 218 22.02 26.20 36.12
CA MET A 218 22.85 27.42 35.93
C MET A 218 22.26 28.74 36.43
N PHE A 219 21.10 28.74 37.10
CA PHE A 219 20.58 29.93 37.80
C PHE A 219 20.01 29.56 39.18
N SER A 220 20.89 29.16 40.10
CA SER A 220 20.66 29.37 41.53
C SER A 220 21.64 30.43 42.01
N VAL A 221 21.08 31.60 42.29
CA VAL A 221 21.75 32.85 42.65
C VAL A 221 22.40 32.72 44.02
N ALA A 222 23.69 33.02 44.11
CA ALA A 222 24.32 33.46 45.35
C ALA A 222 23.99 34.94 45.58
N SER A 223 23.35 35.27 46.70
CA SER A 223 23.71 36.37 47.61
C SER A 223 22.66 36.56 48.69
N GLY A 224 23.13 36.65 49.95
CA GLY A 224 22.32 37.11 51.06
C GLY A 224 22.81 36.63 52.42
N ASP A 225 23.96 37.17 52.88
CA ASP A 225 24.31 37.22 54.30
C ASP A 225 23.25 38.01 55.09
N ALA A 226 22.82 37.48 56.23
CA ALA A 226 22.52 38.19 57.48
C ALA A 226 22.44 37.19 58.63
#